data_AF-A0A292Q8G6-F1
#
_entry.id   AF-A0A292Q8G6-F1
#
_cell.length_a   1.000
_cell.length_b   1.000
_cell.length_c   1.000
_cell.angle_alpha   90.00
_cell.angle_beta   90.00
_cell.angle_gamma   90.00
#
_symmetry.space_group_name_H-M   'P 1'
#
loop_
_entity.id
_entity.type
_entity.pdbx_description
1 polymer ?
#
loop_
_entity_poly.entity_id
_entity_poly.type
_entity_poly.pdbx_seq_one_letter_code
_entity_poly.pdbx_strand_id
1 'polypeptide(L)' 'EKEIRKVLEWFNVVDPSTDYSSALDVREPGTGNWLLTGHEYTRWKEETRGVLWLYGI' A
#
# COMPACT_ATOMS: atom_id res chain seq x y z
N GLU A 1 -6.35 18.62 -14.39
CA GLU A 1 -5.79 19.19 -13.14
C GLU A 1 -6.85 19.64 -12.14
N LYS A 2 -7.77 20.56 -12.49
CA LYS A 2 -8.83 21.05 -11.57
C LYS A 2 -9.72 19.94 -11.00
N GLU A 3 -10.09 18.97 -11.84
CA GLU A 3 -10.92 17.83 -11.42
C GLU A 3 -10.16 16.81 -10.57
N ILE A 4 -8.86 16.57 -10.85
CA ILE A 4 -8.00 15.74 -10.00
C ILE A 4 -7.89 16.37 -8.60
N ARG A 5 -7.74 17.70 -8.51
CA ARG A 5 -7.65 18.40 -7.23
C ARG A 5 -8.95 18.28 -6.42
N LYS A 6 -10.12 18.42 -7.04
CA LYS A 6 -11.41 18.18 -6.37
C LYS A 6 -11.55 16.73 -5.88
N VAL A 7 -11.11 15.76 -6.68
CA VAL A 7 -11.14 14.34 -6.28
C VAL A 7 -10.19 14.10 -5.11
N LEU A 8 -8.99 14.69 -5.12
CA LEU A 8 -8.05 14.60 -4.00
C LEU A 8 -8.61 15.27 -2.75
N GLU A 9 -9.19 16.47 -2.85
CA GLU A 9 -9.85 17.15 -1.74
C GLU A 9 -11.03 16.33 -1.19
N TRP A 10 -11.80 15.68 -2.05
CA TRP A 10 -12.87 14.77 -1.66
C TRP A 10 -12.36 13.48 -1.02
N PHE A 11 -11.20 12.97 -1.44
CA PHE A 11 -10.56 11.80 -0.83
C PHE A 11 -9.89 12.13 0.51
N ASN A 12 -9.41 13.36 0.68
CA ASN A 12 -8.60 13.80 1.82
C ASN A 12 -9.44 14.17 3.06
N VAL A 13 -10.59 13.52 3.25
CA VAL A 13 -11.42 13.69 4.46
C VAL A 13 -10.68 13.18 5.70
N VAL A 14 -9.75 12.25 5.51
CA VAL A 14 -8.88 11.70 6.55
C VAL A 14 -7.45 11.74 6.02
N ASP A 15 -6.51 12.28 6.79
CA ASP A 15 -5.09 12.21 6.46
C ASP A 15 -4.55 10.80 6.77
N PRO A 16 -4.22 9.98 5.75
CA PRO A 16 -3.74 8.62 5.98
C PRO A 16 -2.31 8.59 6.53
N SER A 17 -1.60 9.72 6.52
CA SER A 17 -0.20 9.83 6.96
C SER A 17 -0.07 9.52 8.45
N THR A 18 -1.06 9.90 9.24
CA THR A 18 -1.08 9.68 10.69
C THR A 18 -1.15 8.20 11.03
N ASP A 19 -2.07 7.47 10.38
CA ASP A 19 -2.21 6.01 10.57
C ASP A 19 -1.00 5.26 10.03
N TYR A 20 -0.48 5.67 8.87
CA TYR A 20 0.73 5.10 8.29
C TYR A 20 1.93 5.24 9.23
N SER A 21 2.14 6.43 9.79
CA SER A 21 3.27 6.70 10.70
C SER A 21 3.13 5.88 11.98
N SER A 22 1.93 5.84 12.56
CA SER A 22 1.66 5.04 13.77
C SER A 22 1.87 3.55 13.53
N ALA A 23 1.45 3.03 12.38
CA ALA A 23 1.69 1.64 12.00
C ALA A 23 3.18 1.35 11.76
N LEU A 24 3.93 2.32 11.22
CA LEU A 24 5.37 2.19 11.00
C LEU A 24 6.13 2.14 12.33
N ASP A 25 5.75 2.95 13.31
CA ASP A 25 6.39 3.03 14.63
C ASP A 25 6.28 1.72 15.42
N VAL A 26 5.15 1.01 15.29
CA VAL A 26 4.93 -0.28 15.95
C VAL A 26 5.37 -1.48 15.11
N ARG A 27 5.84 -1.24 13.88
CA ARG A 27 6.22 -2.33 12.97
C ARG A 27 7.57 -2.92 13.37
N GLU A 28 7.57 -4.23 13.63
CA GLU A 28 8.81 -4.98 13.82
C GLU A 28 9.68 -4.97 12.54
N PRO A 29 10.98 -4.64 12.63
CA PRO A 29 11.89 -4.67 11.49
C PRO A 29 11.87 -6.02 10.77
N GLY A 30 11.79 -5.99 9.44
CA GLY A 30 11.71 -7.19 8.61
C GLY A 30 10.32 -7.78 8.42
N THR A 31 9.31 -7.32 9.17
CA THR A 31 7.92 -7.73 8.97
C THR A 31 7.45 -7.36 7.57
N GLY A 32 6.85 -8.33 6.88
CA GLY A 32 6.37 -8.15 5.51
C GLY A 32 7.44 -8.27 4.42
N ASN A 33 8.73 -8.39 4.75
CA ASN A 33 9.78 -8.57 3.74
C ASN A 33 9.55 -9.81 2.88
N TRP A 34 9.09 -10.91 3.49
CA TRP A 34 8.75 -12.15 2.78
C TRP A 34 7.81 -11.94 1.58
N LEU A 35 6.91 -10.95 1.70
CA LEU A 35 6.01 -10.56 0.63
C LEU A 35 6.65 -9.49 -0.26
N LEU A 36 7.10 -8.38 0.32
CA LEU A 36 7.49 -7.18 -0.42
C LEU A 36 8.76 -7.35 -1.26
N THR A 37 9.65 -8.28 -0.88
CA THR A 37 10.85 -8.63 -1.67
C THR A 37 10.64 -9.89 -2.51
N GLY A 38 9.46 -10.50 -2.44
CA GLY A 38 9.13 -11.71 -3.16
C GLY A 38 8.89 -11.45 -4.65
N HIS A 39 9.41 -12.34 -5.50
CA HIS A 39 9.27 -12.23 -6.95
C HIS A 39 7.81 -12.14 -7.41
N GLU A 40 6.89 -12.85 -6.74
CA GLU A 40 5.46 -12.82 -7.06
C GLU A 40 4.84 -11.43 -6.84
N TYR A 41 5.18 -10.78 -5.73
CA TYR A 41 4.72 -9.42 -5.43
C TYR A 41 5.32 -8.39 -6.38
N THR A 42 6.63 -8.46 -6.64
CA THR A 42 7.30 -7.52 -7.56
C THR A 42 6.71 -7.61 -8.95
N ARG A 43 6.52 -8.83 -9.47
CA ARG A 43 5.90 -9.07 -10.77
C ARG A 43 4.45 -8.57 -10.81
N TRP A 44 3.66 -8.90 -9.79
CA TRP A 44 2.27 -8.45 -9.71
C TRP A 44 2.16 -6.92 -9.69
N LYS A 45 3.04 -6.24 -8.97
CA LYS A 45 3.06 -4.77 -8.86
C LYS A 45 3.36 -4.08 -10.20
N GLU A 46 4.16 -4.71 -11.05
CA GLU A 46 4.52 -4.19 -12.37
C GLU A 46 3.48 -4.54 -13.47
N GLU A 47 2.68 -5.58 -13.26
CA GLU A 47 1.62 -5.97 -14.21
C GLU A 47 0.40 -5.04 -14.11
N THR A 48 -0.10 -4.60 -15.26
CA THR A 48 -1.21 -3.63 -15.33
C THR A 48 -2.58 -4.22 -14.92
N ARG A 49 -2.73 -5.54 -14.84
CA ARG A 49 -4.00 -6.25 -14.52
C ARG A 49 -3.81 -7.66 -13.93
N GLY A 50 -3.14 -7.78 -12.78
CA GLY A 50 -2.93 -9.07 -12.08
C GLY A 50 -3.70 -9.19 -10.76
N VAL A 51 -4.02 -10.43 -10.35
CA VAL A 51 -4.49 -10.77 -9.00
C VAL A 51 -3.39 -11.58 -8.31
N LEU A 52 -2.94 -11.12 -7.15
CA LEU A 52 -2.02 -11.88 -6.28
C LEU A 52 -2.83 -12.49 -5.13
N TRP A 53 -2.87 -13.83 -5.07
CA TRP A 53 -3.48 -14.55 -3.96
C TRP A 53 -2.45 -14.77 -2.86
N LEU A 54 -2.79 -14.35 -1.64
CA LEU A 54 -1.98 -14.60 -0.45
C LEU A 54 -2.66 -15.65 0.41
N TYR A 55 -1.89 -16.64 0.84
CA TYR A 55 -2.34 -17.62 1.82
C TYR A 55 -1.98 -17.09 3.21
N GLY A 56 -3.00 -16.88 4.05
CA GLY A 56 -2.81 -16.61 5.47
C GLY A 56 -2.40 -17.87 6.23
N ILE A 57 -1.77 -17.68 7.38
CA ILE A 57 -1.56 -18.73 8.39
C ILE A 57 -2.78 -18.79 9.31
#